data_AF-X1MK20-F1
#
_entry.id   AF-X1MK20-F1
#
_cell.length_a   1.000
_cell.length_b   1.000
_cell.length_c   1.000
_cell.angle_alpha   90.00
_cell.angle_beta   90.00
_cell.angle_gamma   90.00
#
_symmetry.space_group_name_H-M   'P 1'
#
loop_
_entity.id
_entity.type
_entity.pdbx_description
1 polymer ?
#
loop_
_entity_poly.entity_id
_entity_poly.type
_entity_poly.pdbx_seq_one_letter_code
_entity_poly.pdbx_strand_id
1 'polypeptide(L)' 'MKIKEGLNVHADDFWYDLTDGGSLNPKEICEKEEDALKVIEAIKMIAEFRDSCEEQIEGFYE' A
#
# COMPACT_ATOMS: atom_id res chain seq x y z
N MET A 1 1.45 -14.80 -0.94
CA MET A 1 1.69 -13.94 -2.12
C MET A 1 2.85 -14.51 -2.90
N LYS A 2 2.64 -14.81 -4.18
CA LYS A 2 3.71 -15.18 -5.13
C LYS A 2 3.87 -14.05 -6.15
N ILE A 3 5.09 -13.55 -6.30
CA ILE A 3 5.44 -12.43 -7.20
C ILE A 3 5.82 -13.02 -8.57
N LYS A 4 5.45 -12.33 -9.67
CA LYS A 4 5.84 -12.76 -11.02
C LYS A 4 7.36 -12.75 -11.18
N GLU A 5 7.90 -13.76 -11.85
CA GLU A 5 9.34 -13.85 -12.11
C GLU A 5 9.84 -12.70 -13.00
N GLY A 6 11.05 -12.20 -12.70
CA GLY A 6 11.71 -11.15 -13.49
C GLY A 6 11.41 -9.70 -13.04
N LEU A 7 10.57 -9.50 -12.02
CA LEU A 7 10.35 -8.20 -11.41
C LEU A 7 11.44 -7.89 -10.36
N ASN A 8 12.16 -6.79 -10.55
CA ASN A 8 12.98 -6.19 -9.49
C ASN A 8 12.10 -5.21 -8.71
N VAL A 9 11.44 -5.70 -7.66
CA VAL A 9 10.73 -4.87 -6.70
C VAL A 9 11.64 -4.64 -5.51
N HIS A 10 12.01 -3.39 -5.24
CA HIS A 10 12.80 -3.04 -4.06
C HIS A 10 11.87 -2.72 -2.89
N ALA A 11 12.24 -3.17 -1.69
CA ALA A 11 11.46 -2.94 -0.48
C ALA A 11 11.35 -1.44 -0.10
N ASP A 12 12.26 -0.62 -0.59
CA ASP A 12 12.26 0.83 -0.37
C ASP A 12 11.13 1.51 -1.17
N ASP A 13 10.80 0.99 -2.36
CA ASP A 13 9.68 1.46 -3.19
C ASP A 13 8.33 1.06 -2.58
N PHE A 14 8.29 -0.03 -1.80
CA PHE A 14 7.07 -0.57 -1.21
C PHE A 14 6.39 0.41 -0.25
N TRP A 15 7.16 1.09 0.60
CA TRP A 15 6.59 2.08 1.54
C TRP A 15 6.13 3.35 0.84
N TYR A 16 6.87 3.80 -0.18
CA TYR A 16 6.50 4.99 -0.95
C TYR A 16 5.19 4.78 -1.72
N ASP A 17 4.98 3.58 -2.25
CA ASP A 17 3.78 3.21 -2.99
C ASP A 17 2.56 2.98 -2.10
N LEU A 18 2.79 2.67 -0.82
CA LEU A 18 1.74 2.52 0.19
C LEU A 18 1.17 3.86 0.67
N THR A 19 1.98 4.91 0.75
CA THR A 19 1.60 6.15 1.46
C THR A 19 1.59 7.41 0.62
N ASP A 20 2.37 7.48 -0.47
CA ASP A 20 2.62 8.72 -1.21
C ASP A 20 2.32 8.61 -2.73
N GLY A 21 1.50 7.62 -3.11
CA GLY A 21 0.97 7.53 -4.47
C GLY A 21 1.98 7.05 -5.51
N GLY A 22 2.94 6.23 -5.11
CA GLY A 22 3.89 5.68 -6.06
C GLY A 22 3.34 4.53 -6.93
N SER A 23 4.24 3.83 -7.63
CA SER A 23 3.97 3.22 -8.95
C SER A 23 3.70 1.71 -8.97
N LEU A 24 3.91 0.99 -7.87
CA LEU A 24 3.69 -0.46 -7.78
C LEU A 24 2.20 -0.75 -7.85
N ASN A 25 1.78 -1.29 -8.99
CA ASN A 25 0.45 -1.84 -9.20
C ASN A 25 0.43 -3.32 -8.75
N PRO A 26 -0.25 -3.70 -7.65
CA PRO A 26 -0.25 -5.09 -7.15
C PRO A 26 -0.72 -6.12 -8.19
N LYS A 27 -1.56 -5.71 -9.15
CA LYS A 27 -2.03 -6.58 -10.26
C LYS A 27 -0.93 -6.89 -11.27
N GLU A 28 0.06 -6.01 -11.40
CA GLU A 28 1.21 -6.22 -12.26
C GLU A 28 2.27 -7.08 -11.59
N ILE A 29 2.29 -7.12 -10.25
CA ILE A 29 3.31 -7.79 -9.44
C ILE A 29 2.92 -9.20 -9.01
N CYS A 30 1.67 -9.39 -8.56
CA CYS A 30 1.23 -10.69 -8.05
C CYS A 30 0.90 -11.63 -9.21
N GLU A 31 1.31 -12.90 -9.10
CA GLU A 31 0.91 -13.94 -10.07
C GLU A 31 -0.60 -14.20 -10.03
N LYS A 32 -1.22 -14.11 -8.85
CA LYS A 32 -2.63 -14.36 -8.63
C LYS A 32 -3.37 -13.07 -8.33
N GLU A 33 -4.50 -12.86 -8.98
CA GLU A 33 -5.37 -11.70 -8.75
C GLU A 33 -5.86 -11.63 -7.30
N GLU A 34 -6.18 -12.77 -6.70
CA GLU A 34 -6.65 -12.84 -5.31
C GLU A 34 -5.59 -12.37 -4.30
N ASP A 35 -4.30 -12.58 -4.60
CA ASP A 35 -3.21 -12.05 -3.79
C ASP A 35 -3.05 -10.53 -3.99
N ALA A 36 -3.21 -10.04 -5.22
CA ALA A 36 -3.20 -8.60 -5.51
C ALA A 36 -4.31 -7.86 -4.76
N LEU A 37 -5.51 -8.44 -4.71
CA LEU A 37 -6.65 -7.86 -3.98
C LEU A 37 -6.36 -7.73 -2.48
N LYS A 38 -5.78 -8.76 -1.85
CA LYS A 38 -5.38 -8.70 -0.44
C LYS A 38 -4.36 -7.60 -0.16
N VAL A 39 -3.41 -7.41 -1.07
CA VAL A 39 -2.45 -6.31 -0.96
C VAL A 39 -3.18 -4.97 -1.03
N ILE A 40 -4.04 -4.76 -2.03
CA ILE A 40 -4.82 -3.53 -2.21
C ILE A 40 -5.67 -3.21 -0.97
N GLU A 41 -6.34 -4.21 -0.38
CA GLU A 41 -7.12 -4.04 0.84
C GLU A 41 -6.23 -3.63 2.03
N ALA A 42 -5.05 -4.24 2.17
CA ALA A 42 -4.10 -3.86 3.22
C ALA A 42 -3.59 -2.41 3.04
N ILE A 43 -3.28 -1.97 1.81
CA ILE A 43 -2.91 -0.57 1.51
C ILE A 43 -4.00 0.37 2.00
N LYS A 44 -5.25 0.09 1.62
CA LYS A 44 -6.42 0.90 1.96
C LYS A 44 -6.62 1.01 3.48
N MET A 45 -6.48 -0.10 4.20
CA MET A 45 -6.60 -0.12 5.66
C MET A 45 -5.52 0.72 6.34
N ILE A 46 -4.27 0.67 5.86
CA ILE A 46 -3.18 1.47 6.40
C ILE A 46 -3.40 2.96 6.14
N ALA A 47 -3.85 3.32 4.93
CA ALA A 47 -4.18 4.71 4.58
C ALA A 47 -5.31 5.26 5.48
N GLU A 48 -6.42 4.52 5.62
CA GLU A 48 -7.53 4.89 6.51
C GLU A 48 -7.07 5.07 7.96
N PHE A 49 -6.17 4.19 8.44
CA PHE A 49 -5.62 4.31 9.78
C PHE A 49 -4.75 5.56 9.94
N ARG A 50 -3.88 5.86 8.97
CA ARG A 50 -3.06 7.09 8.97
C ARG A 50 -3.96 8.32 9.00
N ASP A 51 -4.93 8.40 8.10
CA ASP A 51 -5.83 9.54 7.98
C ASP A 51 -6.62 9.73 9.30
N SER A 52 -7.06 8.65 9.94
CA SER A 52 -7.71 8.70 11.26
C SER A 52 -6.80 9.21 12.38
N CYS A 53 -5.49 8.98 12.27
CA CYS A 53 -4.50 9.48 13.23
C CYS A 53 -4.22 10.97 13.00
N GLU A 54 -4.16 11.42 11.75
CA GLU A 54 -3.99 12.82 11.39
C GLU A 54 -5.19 13.66 11.84
N GLU A 55 -6.43 13.19 11.60
CA GLU A 55 -7.65 13.85 12.10
C GLU A 55 -7.65 14.04 13.63
N GLN A 56 -7.17 13.03 14.36
CA GLN A 56 -7.07 13.09 15.83
C GLN A 56 -6.01 14.09 16.30
N ILE A 57 -4.94 14.28 15.53
CA ILE A 57 -3.88 15.26 15.84
C ILE A 57 -4.37 16.67 15.52
N GLU A 58 -5.00 16.89 14.37
CA GLU A 58 -5.54 18.21 14.00
C GLU A 58 -6.63 18.67 14.99
N GLY A 59 -7.54 17.78 15.38
CA GLY A 59 -8.54 18.06 16.41
C GLY A 59 -7.98 18.29 17.82
N PHE A 60 -6.68 18.03 18.05
CA PHE A 60 -6.01 18.30 19.34
C PHE A 60 -5.50 19.74 19.45
N TYR A 61 -5.39 20.47 18.33
CA TYR A 61 -4.92 21.86 18.28
C TYR A 61 -6.05 22.89 18.14
N GLU A 62 -7.31 22.47 18.00
CA GLU A 62 -8.52 23.32 18.10
C GLU A 62 -9.01 23.48 19.55
#